data_AF-A0A956V6Q6-F1
#
_entry.id   AF-A0A956V6Q6-F1
#
_cell.length_a   1.000
_cell.length_b   1.000
_cell.length_c   1.000
_cell.angle_alpha   90.00
_cell.angle_beta   90.00
_cell.angle_gamma   90.00
#
_symmetry.space_group_name_H-M   'P 1'
#
loop_
_entity.id
_entity.type
_entity.pdbx_description
1 polymer ?
#
loop_
_entity_poly.entity_id
_entity_poly.type
_entity_poly.pdbx_seq_one_letter_code
_entity_poly.pdbx_strand_id
1 'polypeptide(L)'
;MTTRRRRLRQWSFLLVPLFIVFLLLLGFLSVDQLCLNDARRRLPIYPGAVLVEETHNGLRSRGIGNTLMVYRSSDGQETIEAWYQEHQIELLKARRQLGMNNLSNWYAPDEQGSGTLIYYLSQCVL
;
A
#
# COMPACT_ATOMS: atom_id res chain seq x y z
N MET A 1 15.63 -43.72 31.30
CA MET A 1 14.62 -42.64 31.09
C MET A 1 15.20 -41.23 30.91
N THR A 2 16.52 -41.01 30.99
CA THR A 2 17.15 -39.67 30.96
C THR A 2 17.43 -39.10 29.56
N THR A 3 17.62 -39.95 28.54
CA THR A 3 17.94 -39.55 27.16
C THR A 3 16.77 -38.92 26.41
N ARG A 4 15.53 -39.31 26.69
CA ARG A 4 14.31 -38.76 26.06
C ARG A 4 14.05 -37.31 26.44
N ARG A 5 14.32 -36.94 27.71
CA ARG A 5 14.17 -35.55 28.21
C ARG A 5 15.21 -34.59 27.62
N ARG A 6 16.45 -35.06 27.40
CA ARG A 6 17.50 -34.24 26.75
C ARG A 6 17.19 -33.93 25.29
N ARG A 7 16.67 -34.91 24.52
CA ARG A 7 16.20 -34.65 23.13
C ARG A 7 15.04 -33.65 23.11
N LEU A 8 13.97 -33.86 23.89
CA LEU A 8 12.83 -32.93 23.92
C LEU A 8 13.24 -31.47 24.23
N ARG A 9 14.12 -31.26 25.22
CA ARG A 9 14.61 -29.93 25.58
C ARG A 9 15.45 -29.27 24.47
N GLN A 10 16.19 -30.06 23.69
CA GLN A 10 17.02 -29.56 22.59
C GLN A 10 16.16 -29.16 21.37
N TRP A 11 15.06 -29.87 21.11
CA TRP A 11 14.10 -29.51 20.05
C TRP A 11 13.30 -28.27 20.42
N SER A 12 12.87 -28.12 21.68
CA SER A 12 12.18 -26.91 22.15
C SER A 12 13.03 -25.65 22.00
N PHE A 13 14.36 -25.73 22.19
CA PHE A 13 15.26 -24.59 22.04
C PHE A 13 15.36 -24.07 20.59
N LEU A 14 15.14 -24.93 19.59
CA LEU A 14 15.14 -24.53 18.17
C LEU A 14 13.74 -24.16 17.67
N LEU A 15 12.70 -24.86 18.13
CA LEU A 15 11.33 -24.65 17.67
C LEU A 15 10.72 -23.34 18.18
N VAL A 16 11.02 -22.93 19.41
CA VAL A 16 10.51 -21.67 19.99
C VAL A 16 10.98 -20.43 19.20
N PRO A 17 12.28 -20.20 18.95
CA PRO A 17 12.71 -19.04 18.17
C PRO A 17 12.18 -19.09 16.74
N LEU A 18 12.12 -20.26 16.11
CA LEU A 18 11.55 -20.40 14.77
C LEU A 18 10.06 -20.06 14.74
N PHE A 19 9.31 -20.45 15.77
CA PHE A 19 7.91 -20.08 15.93
C PHE A 19 7.74 -18.56 16.13
N ILE A 20 8.60 -17.93 16.92
CA ILE A 20 8.57 -16.47 17.11
C ILE A 20 8.85 -15.74 15.78
N VAL A 21 9.88 -16.15 15.04
CA VAL A 21 10.19 -15.57 13.72
C VAL A 21 9.01 -15.75 12.76
N PHE A 22 8.39 -16.93 12.75
CA PHE A 22 7.21 -17.19 11.94
C PHE A 22 6.04 -16.26 12.29
N LEU A 23 5.75 -16.03 13.57
CA LEU A 23 4.71 -15.09 14.00
C LEU A 23 5.03 -13.65 13.59
N LEU A 24 6.29 -13.23 13.70
CA LEU A 24 6.71 -11.88 13.27
C LEU A 24 6.54 -11.69 11.77
N LEU A 25 6.91 -12.70 10.97
CA LEU A 25 6.71 -12.68 9.51
C LEU A 25 5.23 -12.60 9.16
N LEU A 26 4.36 -13.36 9.83
CA LEU A 26 2.91 -13.28 9.63
C LEU A 26 2.35 -11.89 9.99
N GLY A 27 2.81 -11.31 11.11
CA GLY A 27 2.43 -9.96 11.51
C GLY A 27 2.84 -8.93 10.46
N PHE A 28 4.08 -9.01 9.97
CA PHE A 28 4.60 -8.14 8.92
C PHE A 28 3.76 -8.22 7.63
N LEU A 29 3.50 -9.43 7.13
CA LEU A 29 2.68 -9.62 5.92
C LEU A 29 1.22 -9.16 6.10
N SER A 30 0.68 -9.29 7.31
CA SER A 30 -0.68 -8.82 7.61
C SER A 30 -0.76 -7.30 7.55
N VAL A 31 0.24 -6.59 8.11
CA VAL A 31 0.33 -5.13 8.04
C VAL A 31 0.49 -4.67 6.59
N ASP A 32 1.34 -5.34 5.80
CA ASP A 32 1.51 -5.06 4.37
C ASP A 32 0.20 -5.18 3.59
N GLN A 33 -0.58 -6.22 3.85
CA GLN A 33 -1.88 -6.39 3.21
C GLN A 33 -2.89 -5.32 3.63
N LEU A 34 -2.88 -4.88 4.89
CA LEU A 34 -3.72 -3.79 5.38
C LEU A 34 -3.35 -2.47 4.71
N CYS A 35 -2.06 -2.17 4.55
CA CYS A 35 -1.56 -1.03 3.79
C CYS A 35 -2.10 -1.05 2.36
N LEU A 36 -1.93 -2.17 1.66
CA LEU A 36 -2.38 -2.31 0.28
C LEU A 36 -3.89 -2.09 0.13
N ASN A 37 -4.68 -2.68 1.02
CA ASN A 37 -6.14 -2.56 1.00
C ASN A 37 -6.60 -1.13 1.32
N ASP A 38 -5.96 -0.48 2.29
CA ASP A 38 -6.28 0.89 2.66
C ASP A 38 -5.96 1.85 1.52
N ALA A 39 -4.79 1.70 0.89
CA ALA A 39 -4.39 2.49 -0.25
C ALA A 39 -5.41 2.34 -1.40
N ARG A 40 -5.70 1.11 -1.83
CA ARG A 40 -6.65 0.82 -2.92
C ARG A 40 -8.04 1.42 -2.69
N ARG A 41 -8.49 1.44 -1.44
CA ARG A 41 -9.79 1.97 -1.07
C ARG A 41 -9.81 3.50 -1.00
N ARG A 42 -8.80 4.12 -0.39
CA ARG A 42 -8.82 5.57 -0.11
C ARG A 42 -8.29 6.41 -1.26
N LEU A 43 -7.40 5.86 -2.07
CA LEU A 43 -6.86 6.50 -3.27
C LEU A 43 -6.85 5.50 -4.44
N PRO A 44 -8.04 5.12 -4.97
CA PRO A 44 -8.13 4.21 -6.11
C PRO A 44 -7.38 4.78 -7.32
N ILE A 45 -6.96 3.90 -8.23
CA ILE A 45 -6.34 4.33 -9.49
C ILE A 45 -7.44 4.93 -10.37
N TYR A 46 -7.18 6.09 -10.97
CA TYR A 46 -8.10 6.74 -11.89
C TYR A 46 -8.45 5.82 -13.08
N PRO A 47 -9.73 5.67 -13.45
CA PRO A 47 -10.13 4.81 -14.56
C PRO A 47 -9.47 5.22 -15.88
N GLY A 48 -8.99 4.24 -16.66
CA GLY A 48 -8.34 4.51 -17.95
C GLY A 48 -6.93 5.11 -17.86
N ALA A 49 -6.43 5.42 -16.66
CA ALA A 49 -5.06 5.88 -16.49
C ALA A 49 -4.04 4.74 -16.69
N VAL A 50 -2.95 5.05 -17.40
CA VAL A 50 -1.88 4.10 -17.73
C VAL A 50 -0.66 4.40 -16.87
N LEU A 51 -0.09 3.37 -16.25
CA LEU A 51 1.12 3.50 -15.45
C LEU A 51 2.30 3.89 -16.35
N VAL A 52 2.95 5.02 -16.03
CA VAL A 52 4.14 5.53 -16.71
C VAL A 52 5.39 5.17 -15.93
N GLU A 53 5.35 5.37 -14.62
CA GLU A 53 6.50 5.16 -13.75
C GLU A 53 6.04 4.63 -12.40
N GLU A 54 6.83 3.73 -11.82
CA GLU A 54 6.63 3.21 -10.47
C GLU A 54 7.97 3.07 -9.75
N THR A 55 8.06 3.66 -8.57
CA THR A 55 9.18 3.46 -7.64
C THR A 55 8.65 3.13 -6.26
N HIS A 56 9.17 2.06 -5.64
CA HIS A 56 8.85 1.71 -4.27
C HIS A 56 10.08 1.16 -3.54
N ASN A 57 10.13 1.31 -2.21
CA ASN A 57 11.21 0.78 -1.37
C ASN A 57 10.74 -0.35 -0.43
N GLY A 58 9.48 -0.76 -0.58
CA GLY A 58 8.83 -1.79 0.22
C GLY A 58 8.87 -3.19 -0.41
N LEU A 59 8.09 -4.10 0.17
CA LEU A 59 7.89 -5.44 -0.39
C LEU A 59 7.16 -5.40 -1.75
N ARG A 60 6.25 -4.45 -1.91
CA ARG A 60 5.46 -4.23 -3.12
C ARG A 60 4.91 -2.80 -3.16
N SER A 61 4.48 -2.40 -4.35
CA SER A 61 3.74 -1.16 -4.58
C SER A 61 2.56 -1.00 -3.61
N ARG A 62 2.45 0.18 -2.99
CA ARG A 62 1.36 0.57 -2.07
C ARG A 62 1.21 -0.32 -0.83
N GLY A 63 2.22 -1.15 -0.54
CA GLY A 63 2.35 -1.94 0.68
C GLY A 63 3.03 -1.16 1.80
N ILE A 64 3.75 -1.86 2.69
CA ILE A 64 4.64 -1.24 3.67
C ILE A 64 5.75 -0.46 2.93
N GLY A 65 6.08 0.74 3.42
CA GLY A 65 7.11 1.61 2.87
C GLY A 65 6.54 2.79 2.08
N ASN A 66 7.39 3.36 1.23
CA ASN A 66 7.05 4.44 0.30
C ASN A 66 6.81 3.88 -1.09
N THR A 67 5.82 4.41 -1.78
CA THR A 67 5.56 4.18 -3.20
C THR A 67 5.24 5.50 -3.87
N LEU A 68 5.94 5.80 -4.96
CA LEU A 68 5.59 6.83 -5.92
C LEU A 68 5.15 6.15 -7.22
N MET A 69 3.95 6.46 -7.68
CA MET A 69 3.45 6.00 -8.98
C MET A 69 3.06 7.21 -9.82
N VAL A 70 3.40 7.20 -11.09
CA VAL A 70 3.00 8.22 -12.06
C VAL A 70 2.13 7.55 -13.10
N TYR A 71 0.92 8.06 -13.27
CA TYR A 71 -0.01 7.60 -14.30
C TYR A 71 -0.27 8.72 -15.31
N ARG A 72 -0.53 8.34 -16.56
CA ARG A 72 -0.99 9.23 -17.61
C ARG A 72 -2.45 8.92 -17.92
N SER A 73 -3.28 9.96 -18.02
CA SER A 73 -4.65 9.88 -18.51
C SER A 73 -4.83 10.80 -19.72
N SER A 74 -5.72 10.43 -20.64
CA SER A 74 -6.19 11.31 -21.74
C SER A 74 -7.14 12.40 -21.25
N ASP A 75 -7.69 12.24 -20.04
CA ASP A 75 -8.70 13.15 -19.52
C ASP A 75 -8.06 14.42 -18.96
N GLY A 76 -8.84 15.51 -18.99
CA GLY A 76 -8.43 16.79 -18.42
C GLY A 76 -8.31 16.74 -16.90
N GLN A 77 -7.43 17.58 -16.36
CA GLN A 77 -7.17 17.68 -14.92
C GLN A 77 -8.45 17.94 -14.12
N GLU A 78 -9.32 18.83 -14.60
CA GLU A 78 -10.60 19.15 -13.95
C GLU A 78 -11.50 17.91 -13.78
N THR A 79 -11.57 17.05 -14.80
CA THR A 79 -12.36 15.82 -14.76
C THR A 79 -11.81 14.83 -13.74
N ILE A 80 -10.48 14.71 -13.67
CA ILE A 80 -9.80 13.84 -12.71
C ILE A 80 -9.99 14.34 -11.27
N GLU A 81 -9.85 15.64 -11.06
CA GLU A 81 -10.05 16.27 -9.76
C GLU A 81 -11.49 16.09 -9.27
N ALA A 82 -12.48 16.33 -10.12
CA ALA A 82 -13.89 16.12 -9.79
C ALA A 82 -14.17 14.68 -9.35
N TRP A 83 -13.60 13.70 -10.06
CA TRP A 83 -13.74 12.28 -9.70
C TRP A 83 -13.15 11.96 -8.33
N TYR A 84 -11.95 12.47 -8.03
CA TYR A 84 -11.34 12.27 -6.71
C TYR A 84 -12.10 12.98 -5.59
N GLN A 85 -12.65 14.17 -5.85
CA GLN A 85 -13.48 14.87 -4.89
C GLN A 85 -14.76 14.08 -4.57
N GLU A 86 -15.42 13.52 -5.57
CA GLU A 86 -16.59 12.65 -5.37
C GLU A 86 -16.23 11.43 -4.52
N HIS A 87 -15.13 10.75 -4.84
CA HIS A 87 -14.64 9.62 -4.05
C HIS A 87 -14.32 10.00 -2.60
N GLN A 88 -13.70 11.16 -2.37
CA GLN A 88 -13.44 11.66 -1.02
C GLN A 88 -14.73 11.94 -0.25
N ILE A 89 -15.75 12.50 -0.90
CA ILE A 89 -17.08 12.72 -0.32
C ILE A 89 -17.73 11.39 0.07
N GLU A 90 -17.60 10.35 -0.75
CA GLU A 90 -18.10 9.01 -0.40
C GLU A 90 -17.39 8.44 0.83
N LEU A 91 -16.06 8.58 0.90
CA LEU A 91 -15.28 8.18 2.08
C LEU A 91 -15.69 8.95 3.34
N LEU A 92 -15.99 10.26 3.21
CA LEU A 92 -16.51 11.08 4.31
C LEU A 92 -17.86 10.54 4.80
N LYS A 93 -18.82 10.35 3.88
CA LYS A 93 -20.16 9.82 4.20
C LYS A 93 -20.08 8.45 4.88
N ALA A 94 -19.16 7.60 4.43
CA ALA A 94 -18.94 6.28 4.99
C ALA A 94 -18.13 6.26 6.30
N ARG A 95 -17.60 7.41 6.75
CA ARG A 95 -16.65 7.53 7.88
C ARG A 95 -15.39 6.67 7.71
N ARG A 96 -14.88 6.57 6.48
CA ARG A 96 -13.70 5.74 6.09
C ARG A 96 -12.50 6.59 5.65
N GLN A 97 -12.42 7.82 6.14
CA GLN A 97 -11.37 8.78 5.83
C GLN A 97 -10.02 8.42 6.44
N LEU A 98 -10.04 7.74 7.59
CA LEU A 98 -8.85 7.32 8.34
C LEU A 98 -8.37 5.95 7.86
N GLY A 99 -7.06 5.75 7.91
CA GLY A 99 -6.43 4.50 7.53
C GLY A 99 -4.96 4.46 7.90
N MET A 100 -4.29 3.37 7.54
CA MET A 100 -2.89 3.13 7.90
C MET A 100 -1.91 3.88 6.99
N ASN A 101 -2.33 4.22 5.77
CA ASN A 101 -1.49 4.99 4.86
C ASN A 101 -1.68 6.49 5.06
N ASN A 102 -0.57 7.21 4.91
CA ASN A 102 -0.61 8.58 4.42
C ASN A 102 -0.61 8.54 2.88
N LEU A 103 -1.67 9.09 2.27
CA LEU A 103 -1.91 9.05 0.84
C LEU A 103 -2.05 10.48 0.35
N SER A 104 -1.35 10.80 -0.72
CA SER A 104 -1.53 12.07 -1.42
C SER A 104 -1.42 11.86 -2.92
N ASN A 105 -2.08 12.74 -3.66
CA ASN A 105 -1.95 12.83 -5.10
C ASN A 105 -1.85 14.30 -5.54
N TRP A 106 -1.21 14.51 -6.67
CA TRP A 106 -1.17 15.80 -7.36
C TRP A 106 -1.14 15.57 -8.87
N TYR A 107 -1.38 16.64 -9.61
CA TYR A 107 -1.57 16.58 -11.05
C TYR A 107 -0.61 17.53 -11.76
N ALA A 108 -0.19 17.15 -12.96
CA ALA A 108 0.56 18.02 -13.85
C ALA A 108 0.05 17.83 -15.29
N PRO A 109 0.12 18.86 -16.14
CA PRO A 109 -0.15 18.69 -17.57
C PRO A 109 0.88 17.74 -18.19
N ASP A 110 0.43 16.86 -19.10
CA ASP A 110 1.35 16.05 -19.89
C ASP A 110 2.06 16.95 -20.92
N GLU A 111 3.38 16.81 -21.06
CA GLU A 111 4.18 17.64 -21.98
C GLU A 111 3.77 17.48 -23.45
N GLN A 112 3.08 16.38 -23.76
CA GLN A 112 2.53 16.06 -25.08
C GLN A 112 1.16 16.73 -25.34
N GLY A 113 0.63 17.48 -24.37
CA GLY A 113 -0.43 18.48 -24.55
C GLY A 113 -1.88 17.98 -24.56
N SER A 114 -2.12 16.67 -24.51
CA SER A 114 -3.48 16.11 -24.61
C SER A 114 -3.92 15.29 -23.39
N GLY A 115 -3.24 15.39 -22.25
CA GLY A 115 -3.52 14.55 -21.10
C GLY A 115 -3.01 15.12 -19.78
N THR A 116 -3.23 14.35 -18.71
CA THR A 116 -2.84 14.70 -17.34
C THR A 116 -1.97 13.61 -16.75
N LEU A 117 -0.85 14.02 -16.14
CA LEU A 117 -0.04 13.17 -15.27
C LEU A 117 -0.60 13.22 -13.85
N ILE A 118 -0.85 12.04 -13.29
CA ILE A 118 -1.36 11.86 -11.93
C ILE A 118 -0.26 11.18 -11.12
N TYR A 119 0.23 11.89 -10.12
CA TYR A 119 1.23 11.39 -9.19
C TYR A 119 0.53 10.84 -7.95
N TYR A 120 0.90 9.64 -7.52
CA TYR A 120 0.38 8.98 -6.34
C TYR A 120 1.53 8.72 -5.39
N LEU A 121 1.44 9.28 -4.19
CA LEU A 121 2.34 8.99 -3.11
C LEU A 121 1.60 8.17 -2.05
N SER A 122 2.16 7.00 -1.72
CA SER A 122 1.68 6.13 -0.66
C SER A 122 2.80 5.93 0.35
N GLN A 123 2.52 6.22 1.62
CA GLN A 123 3.45 6.02 2.72
C GLN A 123 2.75 5.21 3.81
N CYS A 124 3.19 3.97 4.03
CA CYS A 124 2.66 3.11 5.09
C CYS A 124 3.77 2.66 6.03
N VAL A 125 3.55 2.81 7.34
CA VAL A 125 4.50 2.36 8.38
C VAL A 125 5.89 2.97 8.16
N LEU A 126 5.94 4.31 8.26
CA LEU A 126 7.14 5.14 8.22
C LEU A 126 7.18 6.03 9.46
#